data_AF-A0A2T7ST41-F1
#
_entry.id   AF-A0A2T7ST41-F1
#
_cell.length_a   1.000
_cell.length_b   1.000
_cell.length_c   1.000
_cell.angle_alpha   90.00
_cell.angle_beta   90.00
_cell.angle_gamma   90.00
#
_symmetry.space_group_name_H-M   'P 1'
#
loop_
_entity.id
_entity.type
_entity.pdbx_description
1 polymer ?
#
loop_
_entity_poly.entity_id
_entity_poly.type
_entity_poly.pdbx_seq_one_letter_code
_entity_poly.pdbx_strand_id
1 'polypeptide(L)'
;GPWQVAGLARGRIEELGRAVGIGASVVRASRLDPRGTPALTAGSSGTRRLATALLDLEDVQRIRRAAGGTANDVLLATVAGALRRWMLERGEPLPAAAPRALVPVSRRRPGSPPGSGNRLSAYLLALPLAEADPRARLAAVRRGMDRNKSDGPSRGAGAVAVLADQLPPLAHRLGAPLAGSAARMLFDILVTSVPLPRSTLSLGGCPLREVYPMAPLARGQSLAVALSTYGGRVHVGLVADGKAVPDLDRLARGMTDELRELLRVTGPSGRIRSTDSARAAHR
;
A
#
# COMPACT_ATOMS: atom_id res chain seq x y z
N GLY A 1 -7.47 47.22 -9.70
CA GLY A 1 -8.43 47.98 -8.85
C GLY A 1 -8.45 47.45 -7.43
N PRO A 2 -8.91 48.22 -6.43
CA PRO A 2 -8.90 47.86 -5.01
C PRO A 2 -9.58 46.50 -4.69
N TRP A 3 -10.57 46.11 -5.50
CA TRP A 3 -11.26 44.81 -5.44
C TRP A 3 -10.38 43.59 -5.81
N GLN A 4 -9.35 43.76 -6.65
CA GLN A 4 -8.40 42.69 -6.99
C GLN A 4 -7.40 42.45 -5.85
N VAL A 5 -7.03 43.51 -5.10
CA VAL A 5 -6.11 43.41 -3.95
C VAL A 5 -6.79 42.72 -2.77
N ALA A 6 -8.08 42.99 -2.54
CA ALA A 6 -8.88 42.31 -1.52
C ALA A 6 -9.11 40.82 -1.83
N GLY A 7 -9.29 40.46 -3.11
CA GLY A 7 -9.39 39.06 -3.56
C GLY A 7 -8.09 38.28 -3.39
N LEU A 8 -6.94 38.91 -3.66
CA LEU A 8 -5.61 38.35 -3.43
C LEU A 8 -5.30 38.17 -1.93
N ALA A 9 -5.71 39.11 -1.09
CA ALA A 9 -5.54 39.02 0.36
C ALA A 9 -6.40 37.91 0.98
N ARG A 10 -7.66 37.76 0.54
CA ARG A 10 -8.56 36.68 0.98
C ARG A 10 -8.04 35.31 0.53
N GLY A 11 -7.55 35.21 -0.71
CA GLY A 11 -6.90 34.00 -1.23
C GLY A 11 -5.70 33.56 -0.39
N ARG A 12 -4.83 34.51 0.00
CA ARG A 12 -3.66 34.23 0.85
C ARG A 12 -4.04 33.83 2.28
N ILE A 13 -5.10 34.39 2.86
CA ILE A 13 -5.58 34.04 4.21
C ILE A 13 -6.19 32.63 4.23
N GLU A 14 -6.94 32.26 3.19
CA GLU A 14 -7.48 30.89 3.05
C GLU A 14 -6.39 29.86 2.73
N GLU A 15 -5.34 30.26 2.03
CA GLU A 15 -4.15 29.45 1.74
C GLU A 15 -3.31 29.22 3.00
N LEU A 16 -3.14 30.27 3.83
CA LEU A 16 -2.48 30.19 5.14
C LEU A 16 -3.28 29.33 6.13
N GLY A 17 -4.61 29.50 6.18
CA GLY A 17 -5.48 28.68 7.03
C GLY A 17 -5.49 27.20 6.65
N ARG A 18 -5.42 26.90 5.34
CA ARG A 18 -5.21 25.53 4.84
C ARG A 18 -3.84 25.01 5.25
N ALA A 19 -2.77 25.76 5.03
CA ALA A 19 -1.40 25.37 5.39
C ALA A 19 -1.23 25.03 6.88
N VAL A 20 -1.84 25.83 7.76
CA VAL A 20 -1.85 25.59 9.22
C VAL A 20 -2.65 24.32 9.58
N GLY A 21 -3.80 24.09 8.93
CA GLY A 21 -4.59 22.86 9.11
C GLY A 21 -3.88 21.60 8.63
N ILE A 22 -3.12 21.70 7.53
CA ILE A 22 -2.30 20.62 6.96
C ILE A 22 -1.15 20.28 7.90
N GLY A 23 -0.40 21.29 8.36
CA GLY A 23 0.69 21.09 9.33
C GLY A 23 0.21 20.40 10.61
N ALA A 24 -0.94 20.79 11.14
CA ALA A 24 -1.54 20.15 12.31
C ALA A 24 -2.04 18.71 12.05
N SER A 25 -2.37 18.35 10.81
CA SER A 25 -2.75 16.98 10.43
C SER A 25 -1.55 16.06 10.29
N VAL A 26 -0.44 16.57 9.73
CA VAL A 26 0.85 15.86 9.61
C VAL A 26 1.44 15.64 10.99
N VAL A 27 1.45 16.65 11.86
CA VAL A 27 1.92 16.52 13.25
C VAL A 27 1.09 15.51 14.05
N ARG A 28 -0.24 15.48 13.86
CA ARG A 28 -1.10 14.45 14.48
C ARG A 28 -0.88 13.05 13.91
N ALA A 29 -0.58 12.96 12.61
CA ALA A 29 -0.34 11.70 11.94
C ALA A 29 1.09 11.18 12.18
N SER A 30 2.04 12.02 12.56
CA SER A 30 3.42 11.60 12.86
C SER A 30 3.47 10.81 14.16
N ARG A 31 4.23 9.70 14.17
CA ARG A 31 4.55 9.01 15.43
C ARG A 31 5.60 9.81 16.19
N LEU A 32 5.44 9.89 17.52
CA LEU A 32 6.46 10.40 18.44
C LEU A 32 7.60 9.39 18.66
N ASP A 33 7.40 8.12 18.27
CA ASP A 33 8.47 7.11 18.25
C ASP A 33 9.15 7.08 16.87
N PRO A 34 10.38 7.62 16.74
CA PRO A 34 11.10 7.70 15.48
C PRO A 34 11.71 6.35 15.04
N ARG A 35 11.65 5.29 15.88
CA ARG A 35 12.36 4.04 15.60
C ARG A 35 11.71 3.20 14.51
N GLY A 36 10.42 3.40 14.22
CA GLY A 36 9.69 2.67 13.19
C GLY A 36 9.74 1.15 13.41
N THR A 37 9.37 0.36 12.40
CA THR A 37 9.61 -1.09 12.43
C THR A 37 11.04 -1.37 11.96
N PRO A 38 11.94 -1.95 12.80
CA PRO A 38 13.35 -2.13 12.45
C PRO A 38 13.57 -2.89 11.13
N ALA A 39 12.80 -3.97 10.91
CA ALA A 39 12.87 -4.75 9.68
C ALA A 39 12.50 -3.95 8.40
N LEU A 40 11.73 -2.86 8.53
CA LEU A 40 11.22 -2.03 7.43
C LEU A 40 11.93 -0.67 7.33
N THR A 41 12.85 -0.36 8.24
CA THR A 41 13.53 0.93 8.27
C THR A 41 15.04 0.77 8.27
N ALA A 42 15.73 1.53 7.43
CA ALA A 42 17.18 1.46 7.30
C ALA A 42 17.76 2.79 6.81
N GLY A 43 19.00 3.09 7.22
CA GLY A 43 19.82 4.06 6.50
C GLY A 43 20.16 3.51 5.10
N SER A 44 20.29 4.39 4.11
CA SER A 44 20.70 3.95 2.77
C SER A 44 22.14 3.44 2.80
N SER A 45 22.36 2.19 2.41
CA SER A 45 23.69 1.60 2.24
C SER A 45 24.38 1.97 0.93
N GLY A 46 23.67 2.68 0.05
CA GLY A 46 24.10 2.93 -1.34
C GLY A 46 23.86 1.76 -2.29
N THR A 47 23.32 0.63 -1.80
CA THR A 47 23.05 -0.56 -2.62
C THR A 47 21.55 -0.81 -2.76
N ARG A 48 21.15 -1.49 -3.83
CA ARG A 48 19.76 -1.88 -4.10
C ARG A 48 19.68 -3.35 -4.43
N ARG A 49 18.63 -4.00 -3.93
CA ARG A 49 18.18 -5.31 -4.38
C ARG A 49 16.79 -5.16 -4.99
N LEU A 50 16.56 -5.92 -6.06
CA LEU A 50 15.30 -5.98 -6.76
C LEU A 50 14.84 -7.43 -6.76
N ALA A 51 13.56 -7.66 -6.52
CA ALA A 51 12.94 -8.96 -6.71
C ALA A 51 11.55 -8.78 -7.29
N THR A 52 11.02 -9.82 -7.90
CA THR A 52 9.69 -9.80 -8.52
C THR A 52 8.88 -11.01 -8.10
N ALA A 53 7.55 -10.84 -8.09
CA ALA A 53 6.62 -11.94 -7.92
C ALA A 53 5.47 -11.80 -8.93
N LEU A 54 4.95 -12.94 -9.36
CA LEU A 54 3.83 -13.01 -10.29
C LEU A 54 2.66 -13.69 -9.60
N LEU A 55 1.52 -12.99 -9.55
CA LEU A 55 0.31 -13.44 -8.89
C LEU A 55 -0.81 -13.62 -9.93
N ASP A 56 -1.67 -14.61 -9.72
CA ASP A 56 -2.84 -14.82 -10.58
C ASP A 56 -3.94 -13.81 -10.24
N LEU A 57 -4.34 -12.99 -11.21
CA LEU A 57 -5.42 -12.03 -11.00
C LEU A 57 -6.75 -12.74 -10.73
N GLU A 58 -6.98 -13.90 -11.34
CA GLU A 58 -8.21 -14.66 -11.12
C GLU A 58 -8.32 -15.10 -9.65
N ASP A 59 -7.23 -15.56 -9.05
CA ASP A 59 -7.20 -15.94 -7.63
C ASP A 59 -7.46 -14.75 -6.72
N VAL A 60 -6.86 -13.58 -7.03
CA VAL A 60 -7.19 -12.31 -6.34
C VAL A 60 -8.69 -12.02 -6.45
N GLN A 61 -9.30 -12.21 -7.62
CA GLN A 61 -10.72 -12.00 -7.81
C GLN A 61 -11.58 -13.05 -7.09
N ARG A 62 -11.16 -14.31 -7.01
CA ARG A 62 -11.86 -15.37 -6.25
C ARG A 62 -11.88 -15.05 -4.76
N ILE A 63 -10.73 -14.69 -4.18
CA ILE A 63 -10.62 -14.26 -2.78
C ILE A 63 -11.51 -13.04 -2.54
N ARG A 64 -11.45 -12.03 -3.43
CA ARG A 64 -12.29 -10.83 -3.34
C ARG A 64 -13.79 -11.17 -3.34
N ARG A 65 -14.23 -12.09 -4.21
CA ARG A 65 -15.64 -12.50 -4.27
C ARG A 65 -16.09 -13.23 -3.02
N ALA A 66 -15.23 -14.10 -2.47
CA ALA A 66 -15.55 -14.89 -1.28
C ALA A 66 -15.52 -14.08 0.02
N ALA A 67 -14.52 -13.20 0.17
CA ALA A 67 -14.33 -12.41 1.39
C ALA A 67 -15.04 -11.06 1.34
N GLY A 68 -15.29 -10.49 0.15
CA GLY A 68 -15.73 -9.11 -0.05
C GLY A 68 -14.58 -8.10 -0.06
N GLY A 69 -14.89 -6.83 -0.32
CA GLY A 69 -13.90 -5.75 -0.47
C GLY A 69 -13.39 -5.58 -1.91
N THR A 70 -12.23 -4.94 -2.05
CA THR A 70 -11.59 -4.63 -3.34
C THR A 70 -10.39 -5.53 -3.63
N ALA A 71 -9.97 -5.60 -4.89
CA ALA A 71 -8.74 -6.34 -5.25
C ALA A 71 -7.50 -5.75 -4.54
N ASN A 72 -7.47 -4.44 -4.32
CA ASN A 72 -6.40 -3.79 -3.57
C ASN A 72 -6.36 -4.25 -2.10
N ASP A 73 -7.51 -4.51 -1.47
CA ASP A 73 -7.55 -5.02 -0.10
C ASP A 73 -6.96 -6.44 -0.01
N VAL A 74 -7.25 -7.28 -1.02
CA VAL A 74 -6.64 -8.62 -1.13
C VAL A 74 -5.13 -8.52 -1.30
N LEU A 75 -4.66 -7.68 -2.22
CA LEU A 75 -3.23 -7.48 -2.46
C LEU A 75 -2.49 -6.91 -1.24
N LEU A 76 -3.10 -5.96 -0.52
CA LEU A 76 -2.54 -5.43 0.74
C LEU A 76 -2.48 -6.51 1.83
N ALA A 77 -3.49 -7.38 1.92
CA ALA A 77 -3.46 -8.52 2.83
C ALA A 77 -2.37 -9.52 2.45
N THR A 78 -2.18 -9.79 1.16
CA THR A 78 -1.07 -10.60 0.64
C THR A 78 0.29 -10.01 1.02
N VAL A 79 0.48 -8.70 0.86
CA VAL A 79 1.71 -8.02 1.30
C VAL A 79 1.91 -8.16 2.82
N ALA A 80 0.86 -7.92 3.61
CA ALA A 80 0.95 -8.06 5.07
C ALA A 80 1.33 -9.48 5.51
N GLY A 81 0.74 -10.50 4.89
CA GLY A 81 1.06 -11.90 5.22
C GLY A 81 2.44 -12.35 4.76
N ALA A 82 2.86 -11.93 3.56
CA ALA A 82 4.22 -12.17 3.08
C ALA A 82 5.27 -11.52 3.99
N LEU A 83 5.04 -10.27 4.42
CA LEU A 83 5.91 -9.57 5.38
C LEU A 83 5.94 -10.29 6.73
N ARG A 84 4.79 -10.72 7.25
CA ARG A 84 4.73 -11.50 8.49
C ARG A 84 5.59 -12.76 8.36
N ARG A 85 5.38 -13.57 7.32
CA ARG A 85 6.14 -14.81 7.10
C ARG A 85 7.63 -14.52 7.01
N TRP A 86 8.01 -13.53 6.20
CA TRP A 86 9.39 -13.13 6.01
C TRP A 86 10.07 -12.70 7.32
N MET A 87 9.39 -11.91 8.17
CA MET A 87 9.93 -11.51 9.47
C MET A 87 10.11 -12.72 10.41
N LEU A 88 9.12 -13.62 10.47
CA LEU A 88 9.20 -14.83 11.28
C LEU A 88 10.33 -15.77 10.82
N GLU A 89 10.53 -15.91 9.50
CA GLU A 89 11.63 -16.70 8.92
C GLU A 89 13.02 -16.13 9.26
N ARG A 90 13.13 -14.82 9.49
CA ARG A 90 14.36 -14.16 9.96
C ARG A 90 14.57 -14.27 11.47
N GLY A 91 13.60 -14.84 12.20
CA GLY A 91 13.59 -14.81 13.67
C GLY A 91 13.37 -13.40 14.24
N GLU A 92 12.89 -12.45 13.43
CA GLU A 92 12.60 -11.10 13.87
C GLU A 92 11.26 -11.07 14.61
N PRO A 93 11.19 -10.44 15.80
CA PRO A 93 9.92 -10.30 16.50
C PRO A 93 8.96 -9.46 15.67
N LEU A 94 7.70 -9.90 15.60
CA LEU A 94 6.66 -9.08 14.99
C LEU A 94 6.45 -7.82 15.83
N PRO A 95 6.34 -6.64 15.22
CA PRO A 95 6.30 -5.39 15.95
C PRO A 95 5.02 -5.32 16.78
N ALA A 96 5.15 -4.90 18.04
CA ALA A 96 4.01 -4.72 18.95
C ALA A 96 2.97 -3.72 18.41
N ALA A 97 3.44 -2.70 17.70
CA ALA A 97 2.61 -1.78 16.93
C ALA A 97 2.68 -2.12 15.44
N ALA A 98 1.52 -2.22 14.78
CA ALA A 98 1.44 -2.48 13.35
C ALA A 98 2.24 -1.45 12.51
N PRO A 99 3.07 -1.88 11.54
CA PRO A 99 3.75 -0.97 10.65
C PRO A 99 2.75 -0.21 9.77
N ARG A 100 3.08 1.03 9.44
CA ARG A 100 2.24 1.90 8.62
C ARG A 100 2.67 1.80 7.16
N ALA A 101 1.77 1.30 6.32
CA ALA A 101 1.91 1.38 4.87
C ALA A 101 1.38 2.71 4.35
N LEU A 102 2.15 3.38 3.51
CA LEU A 102 1.64 4.43 2.64
C LEU A 102 1.04 3.79 1.39
N VAL A 103 -0.25 4.03 1.16
CA VAL A 103 -1.02 3.46 0.05
C VAL A 103 -1.58 4.59 -0.81
N PRO A 104 -0.92 4.94 -1.93
CA PRO A 104 -1.46 5.91 -2.87
C PRO A 104 -2.80 5.45 -3.45
N VAL A 105 -3.74 6.38 -3.58
CA VAL A 105 -5.05 6.16 -4.18
C VAL A 105 -5.39 7.26 -5.16
N SER A 106 -5.93 6.86 -6.32
CA SER A 106 -6.41 7.81 -7.31
C SER A 106 -7.75 8.40 -6.90
N ARG A 107 -7.89 9.72 -6.97
CA ARG A 107 -9.18 10.41 -6.79
C ARG A 107 -9.94 10.64 -8.10
N ARG A 108 -9.49 10.04 -9.22
CA ARG A 108 -10.12 10.27 -10.52
C ARG A 108 -11.55 9.71 -10.50
N ARG A 109 -12.53 10.58 -10.72
CA ARG A 109 -13.92 10.14 -10.93
C ARG A 109 -14.03 9.48 -12.30
N PRO A 110 -14.82 8.40 -12.46
CA PRO A 110 -15.18 7.88 -13.77
C PRO A 110 -15.69 9.04 -14.65
N GLY A 111 -15.13 9.20 -15.87
CA GLY A 111 -15.53 10.27 -16.80
C GLY A 111 -14.74 11.59 -16.71
N SER A 112 -13.69 11.69 -15.88
CA SER A 112 -12.86 12.91 -15.84
C SER A 112 -12.03 13.08 -17.13
N PRO A 113 -11.97 14.28 -17.73
CA PRO A 113 -11.26 14.51 -19.00
C PRO A 113 -9.75 14.22 -18.90
N PRO A 114 -9.10 13.84 -20.02
CA PRO A 114 -7.65 13.72 -20.08
C PRO A 114 -7.00 15.05 -19.67
N GLY A 115 -5.96 15.00 -18.81
CA GLY A 115 -5.25 16.22 -18.37
C GLY A 115 -5.76 16.87 -17.09
N SER A 116 -6.80 16.35 -16.42
CA SER A 116 -7.05 16.72 -15.03
C SER A 116 -5.87 16.21 -14.19
N GLY A 117 -4.98 17.10 -13.74
CA GLY A 117 -3.74 16.79 -13.04
C GLY A 117 -3.87 15.72 -11.93
N ASN A 118 -2.74 15.11 -11.56
CA ASN A 118 -2.67 13.95 -10.67
C ASN A 118 -3.23 14.30 -9.27
N ARG A 119 -4.54 14.18 -9.05
CA ARG A 119 -5.15 14.31 -7.72
C ARG A 119 -4.85 13.04 -6.93
N LEU A 120 -3.59 12.89 -6.53
CA LEU A 120 -3.09 11.75 -5.78
C LEU A 120 -3.41 11.97 -4.30
N SER A 121 -4.22 11.08 -3.72
CA SER A 121 -4.32 10.97 -2.26
C SER A 121 -3.53 9.76 -1.80
N ALA A 122 -3.22 9.67 -0.51
CA ALA A 122 -2.60 8.48 0.02
C ALA A 122 -3.14 8.16 1.41
N TYR A 123 -3.45 6.89 1.64
CA TYR A 123 -3.87 6.37 2.93
C TYR A 123 -2.65 5.92 3.73
N LEU A 124 -2.72 6.12 5.05
CA LEU A 124 -1.82 5.45 6.00
C LEU A 124 -2.59 4.27 6.58
N LEU A 125 -2.17 3.07 6.25
CA LEU A 125 -2.80 1.82 6.70
C LEU A 125 -1.89 1.11 7.69
N ALA A 126 -2.39 0.80 8.88
CA ALA A 126 -1.72 -0.11 9.80
C ALA A 126 -1.80 -1.55 9.23
N LEU A 127 -0.66 -2.15 8.90
CA LEU A 127 -0.57 -3.52 8.39
C LEU A 127 -0.68 -4.53 9.54
N PRO A 128 -1.67 -5.44 9.52
CA PRO A 128 -1.94 -6.36 10.63
C PRO A 128 -0.96 -7.54 10.65
N LEU A 129 0.34 -7.29 10.85
CA LEU A 129 1.37 -8.34 10.85
C LEU A 129 1.23 -9.31 12.02
N ALA A 130 0.74 -8.85 13.18
CA ALA A 130 0.54 -9.68 14.35
C ALA A 130 -0.61 -10.71 14.20
N GLU A 131 -1.57 -10.44 13.30
CA GLU A 131 -2.69 -11.33 13.02
C GLU A 131 -2.21 -12.58 12.26
N ALA A 132 -2.39 -13.76 12.86
CA ALA A 132 -1.91 -15.02 12.32
C ALA A 132 -2.90 -15.61 11.30
N ASP A 133 -4.21 -15.45 11.50
CA ASP A 133 -5.23 -15.97 10.60
C ASP A 133 -5.31 -15.10 9.32
N PRO A 134 -5.04 -15.66 8.12
CA PRO A 134 -5.13 -14.91 6.86
C PRO A 134 -6.51 -14.30 6.61
N ARG A 135 -7.61 -14.96 7.03
CA ARG A 135 -8.97 -14.40 6.88
C ARG A 135 -9.16 -13.17 7.78
N ALA A 136 -8.80 -13.29 9.05
CA ALA A 136 -8.84 -12.17 9.99
C ALA A 136 -7.92 -11.01 9.55
N ARG A 137 -6.74 -11.33 8.98
CA ARG A 137 -5.80 -10.35 8.43
C ARG A 137 -6.41 -9.55 7.28
N LEU A 138 -7.03 -10.25 6.32
CA LEU A 138 -7.77 -9.60 5.23
C LEU A 138 -8.93 -8.74 5.75
N ALA A 139 -9.69 -9.24 6.72
CA ALA A 139 -10.77 -8.47 7.34
C ALA A 139 -10.26 -7.21 8.07
N ALA A 140 -9.09 -7.29 8.73
CA ALA A 140 -8.45 -6.14 9.37
C ALA A 140 -7.99 -5.08 8.35
N VAL A 141 -7.37 -5.51 7.24
CA VAL A 141 -6.99 -4.63 6.12
C VAL A 141 -8.22 -3.91 5.56
N ARG A 142 -9.29 -4.65 5.26
CA ARG A 142 -10.54 -4.08 4.74
C ARG A 142 -11.13 -3.04 5.68
N ARG A 143 -11.29 -3.38 6.97
CA ARG A 143 -11.77 -2.43 7.99
C ARG A 143 -10.90 -1.18 8.05
N GLY A 144 -9.57 -1.32 7.94
CA GLY A 144 -8.64 -0.20 7.89
C GLY A 144 -8.84 0.69 6.65
N MET A 145 -8.97 0.08 5.48
CA MET A 145 -9.20 0.79 4.23
C MET A 145 -10.58 1.46 4.17
N ASP A 146 -11.61 0.83 4.72
CA ASP A 146 -12.96 1.39 4.74
C ASP A 146 -13.08 2.57 5.72
N ARG A 147 -12.44 2.49 6.91
CA ARG A 147 -12.29 3.65 7.79
C ARG A 147 -11.58 4.81 7.11
N ASN A 148 -10.47 4.49 6.45
CA ASN A 148 -9.70 5.48 5.69
C ASN A 148 -10.54 6.15 4.59
N LYS A 149 -11.43 5.42 3.91
CA LYS A 149 -12.37 5.97 2.94
C LYS A 149 -13.47 6.82 3.60
N SER A 150 -14.03 6.38 4.73
CA SER A 150 -15.11 7.09 5.43
C SER A 150 -14.67 8.40 6.08
N ASP A 151 -13.42 8.46 6.56
CA ASP A 151 -12.86 9.65 7.22
C ASP A 151 -12.58 10.81 6.25
N GLY A 152 -12.77 10.57 4.95
CA GLY A 152 -12.66 11.57 3.90
C GLY A 152 -11.24 12.09 3.66
N PRO A 153 -11.05 12.89 2.60
CA PRO A 153 -9.75 13.43 2.20
C PRO A 153 -9.25 14.57 3.09
N SER A 154 -9.87 14.84 4.23
CA SER A 154 -9.51 15.94 5.14
C SER A 154 -9.26 15.50 6.58
N ARG A 155 -9.63 14.27 6.96
CA ARG A 155 -9.39 13.73 8.31
C ARG A 155 -8.77 12.32 8.34
N GLY A 156 -8.62 11.67 7.17
CA GLY A 156 -7.83 10.44 6.96
C GLY A 156 -6.77 10.60 5.86
N ALA A 157 -7.02 10.05 4.65
CA ALA A 157 -6.18 10.13 3.43
C ALA A 157 -5.57 11.50 3.07
N GLY A 158 -6.15 12.56 3.63
CA GLY A 158 -5.83 13.94 3.30
C GLY A 158 -4.45 14.38 3.72
N ALA A 159 -3.96 13.88 4.85
CA ALA A 159 -2.76 14.44 5.48
C ALA A 159 -1.51 14.27 4.61
N VAL A 160 -1.42 13.18 3.81
CA VAL A 160 -0.28 12.93 2.92
C VAL A 160 -0.52 13.42 1.50
N ALA A 161 -1.78 13.44 1.04
CA ALA A 161 -2.17 14.01 -0.26
C ALA A 161 -1.74 15.48 -0.41
N VAL A 162 -1.80 16.24 0.69
CA VAL A 162 -1.45 17.65 0.68
C VAL A 162 0.06 17.89 0.80
N LEU A 163 0.83 16.90 1.28
CA LEU A 163 2.29 16.99 1.29
C LEU A 163 2.91 16.90 -0.10
N ALA A 164 2.27 16.19 -1.05
CA ALA A 164 2.81 16.01 -2.40
C ALA A 164 2.47 17.16 -3.36
N ASP A 165 1.26 17.74 -3.27
CA ASP A 165 0.79 18.79 -4.19
C ASP A 165 1.13 20.22 -3.73
N GLN A 166 1.57 20.44 -2.48
CA GLN A 166 1.73 21.79 -1.92
C GLN A 166 3.04 22.08 -1.18
N LEU A 167 4.14 21.38 -1.45
CA LEU A 167 5.47 21.85 -1.02
C LEU A 167 5.98 22.87 -2.05
N PRO A 168 6.09 24.18 -1.71
CA PRO A 168 6.68 25.15 -2.61
C PRO A 168 8.10 24.71 -2.99
N PRO A 169 8.60 25.00 -4.20
CA PRO A 169 9.98 24.69 -4.60
C PRO A 169 11.05 25.15 -3.60
N LEU A 170 10.74 26.21 -2.83
CA LEU A 170 11.55 26.74 -1.73
C LEU A 170 11.62 25.82 -0.50
N ALA A 171 10.54 25.12 -0.15
CA ALA A 171 10.53 24.13 0.93
C ALA A 171 11.32 22.85 0.57
N HIS A 172 11.35 22.50 -0.72
CA HIS A 172 12.25 21.45 -1.22
C HIS A 172 13.73 21.84 -1.09
N ARG A 173 14.09 23.11 -1.29
CA ARG A 173 15.50 23.56 -1.23
C ARG A 173 16.02 23.77 0.20
N LEU A 174 15.18 24.22 1.13
CA LEU A 174 15.58 24.49 2.52
C LEU A 174 15.24 23.34 3.49
N GLY A 175 14.25 22.51 3.16
CA GLY A 175 13.76 21.42 4.01
C GLY A 175 14.24 20.01 3.64
N ALA A 176 14.97 19.81 2.53
CA ALA A 176 15.39 18.47 2.08
C ALA A 176 16.15 17.61 3.12
N PRO A 177 16.99 18.18 4.02
CA PRO A 177 17.60 17.40 5.10
C PRO A 177 16.57 16.96 6.16
N LEU A 178 15.59 17.82 6.49
CA LEU A 178 14.55 17.56 7.51
C LEU A 178 13.40 16.68 6.97
N ALA A 179 13.05 16.81 5.68
CA ALA A 179 12.01 16.05 5.00
C ALA A 179 12.37 14.56 4.85
N GLY A 180 13.68 14.24 4.72
CA GLY A 180 14.15 12.85 4.70
C GLY A 180 13.88 12.11 6.01
N SER A 181 13.97 12.80 7.14
CA SER A 181 13.61 12.27 8.47
C SER A 181 12.11 12.22 8.69
N ALA A 182 11.35 13.14 8.10
CA ALA A 182 9.89 13.21 8.22
C ALA A 182 9.16 12.03 7.53
N ALA A 183 9.68 11.50 6.43
CA ALA A 183 9.08 10.33 5.77
C ALA A 183 9.02 9.11 6.69
N ARG A 184 10.11 8.83 7.44
CA ARG A 184 10.15 7.76 8.47
C ARG A 184 9.12 7.96 9.59
N MET A 185 8.80 9.21 9.92
CA MET A 185 7.82 9.53 10.96
C MET A 185 6.37 9.28 10.50
N LEU A 186 6.15 9.19 9.18
CA LEU A 186 4.83 9.03 8.57
C LEU A 186 4.51 7.59 8.22
N PHE A 187 5.45 6.84 7.63
CA PHE A 187 5.20 5.47 7.17
C PHE A 187 6.46 4.59 7.17
N ASP A 188 6.28 3.31 7.45
CA ASP A 188 7.33 2.29 7.50
C ASP A 188 7.61 1.69 6.11
N ILE A 189 6.60 1.60 5.25
CA ILE A 189 6.70 0.95 3.93
C ILE A 189 5.78 1.61 2.89
N LEU A 190 6.27 1.79 1.67
CA LEU A 190 5.44 2.17 0.52
C LEU A 190 4.83 0.93 -0.12
N VAL A 191 3.50 0.90 -0.27
CA VAL A 191 2.80 -0.12 -1.05
C VAL A 191 1.90 0.58 -2.06
N THR A 192 2.29 0.52 -3.35
CA THR A 192 1.61 1.27 -4.41
C THR A 192 1.07 0.36 -5.51
N SER A 193 -0.14 0.67 -5.99
CA SER A 193 -0.68 0.02 -7.19
C SER A 193 -0.62 1.01 -8.36
N VAL A 194 0.08 0.61 -9.43
CA VAL A 194 0.26 1.42 -10.63
C VAL A 194 -0.77 0.98 -11.67
N PRO A 195 -1.76 1.83 -12.00
CA PRO A 195 -2.74 1.49 -13.02
C PRO A 195 -2.08 1.47 -14.40
N LEU A 196 -2.30 0.40 -15.15
CA LEU A 196 -1.88 0.27 -16.54
C LEU A 196 -3.09 0.33 -17.49
N PRO A 197 -2.90 0.78 -18.74
CA PRO A 197 -3.92 0.65 -19.77
C PRO A 197 -4.36 -0.80 -19.95
N ARG A 198 -5.63 -1.01 -20.33
CA ARG A 198 -6.15 -2.35 -20.65
C ARG A 198 -5.69 -2.86 -22.02
N SER A 199 -5.25 -1.97 -22.89
CA SER A 199 -4.70 -2.32 -24.21
C SER A 199 -3.36 -3.05 -24.06
N THR A 200 -3.08 -3.99 -24.96
CA THR A 200 -1.75 -4.59 -25.07
C THR A 200 -0.71 -3.50 -25.28
N LEU A 201 0.33 -3.49 -24.46
CA LEU A 201 1.45 -2.58 -24.59
C LEU A 201 2.50 -3.21 -25.49
N SER A 202 3.25 -2.41 -26.22
CA SER A 202 4.36 -2.87 -27.06
C SER A 202 5.58 -1.98 -26.93
N LEU A 203 6.77 -2.55 -27.03
CA LEU A 203 8.03 -1.84 -27.11
C LEU A 203 8.70 -2.15 -28.45
N GLY A 204 8.91 -1.13 -29.29
CA GLY A 204 9.50 -1.33 -30.63
C GLY A 204 8.67 -2.26 -31.52
N GLY A 205 7.34 -2.26 -31.39
CA GLY A 205 6.44 -3.17 -32.13
C GLY A 205 6.28 -4.57 -31.51
N CYS A 206 7.10 -4.93 -30.52
CA CYS A 206 7.00 -6.22 -29.84
C CYS A 206 6.02 -6.15 -28.67
N PRO A 207 5.00 -7.03 -28.58
CA PRO A 207 4.03 -7.00 -27.49
C PRO A 207 4.69 -7.37 -26.15
N LEU A 208 4.44 -6.55 -25.13
CA LEU A 208 4.91 -6.82 -23.76
C LEU A 208 4.16 -8.02 -23.20
N ARG A 209 4.91 -8.92 -22.56
CA ARG A 209 4.37 -10.08 -21.83
C ARG A 209 4.15 -9.78 -20.36
N GLU A 210 5.11 -9.09 -19.74
CA GLU A 210 5.13 -8.82 -18.30
C GLU A 210 5.57 -7.38 -18.03
N VAL A 211 5.02 -6.76 -16.99
CA VAL A 211 5.33 -5.37 -16.60
C VAL A 211 5.47 -5.26 -15.09
N TYR A 212 6.71 -5.21 -14.59
CA TYR A 212 7.00 -5.09 -13.16
C TYR A 212 7.27 -3.61 -12.79
N PRO A 213 6.40 -2.98 -12.00
CA PRO A 213 6.64 -1.62 -11.54
C PRO A 213 7.73 -1.61 -10.45
N MET A 214 8.58 -0.59 -10.44
CA MET A 214 9.62 -0.42 -9.42
C MET A 214 9.37 0.89 -8.67
N ALA A 215 8.90 0.81 -7.42
CA ALA A 215 8.71 1.99 -6.59
C ALA A 215 10.06 2.50 -6.04
N PRO A 216 10.29 3.83 -6.02
CA PRO A 216 11.49 4.37 -5.41
C PRO A 216 11.48 4.15 -3.89
N LEU A 217 12.66 3.88 -3.33
CA LEU A 217 12.84 3.72 -1.91
C LEU A 217 13.01 5.08 -1.24
N ALA A 218 12.08 5.48 -0.38
CA ALA A 218 12.18 6.73 0.37
C ALA A 218 13.32 6.65 1.40
N ARG A 219 13.90 7.81 1.76
CA ARG A 219 14.95 7.86 2.78
C ARG A 219 14.44 7.25 4.09
N GLY A 220 15.24 6.37 4.67
CA GLY A 220 14.93 5.74 5.95
C GLY A 220 14.09 4.46 5.86
N GLN A 221 13.63 4.09 4.68
CA GLN A 221 12.92 2.84 4.44
C GLN A 221 13.88 1.79 3.91
N SER A 222 13.68 0.54 4.31
CA SER A 222 14.46 -0.59 3.80
C SER A 222 13.80 -1.27 2.60
N LEU A 223 12.48 -1.09 2.41
CA LEU A 223 11.68 -1.81 1.43
C LEU A 223 10.55 -0.93 0.84
N ALA A 224 10.26 -1.11 -0.45
CA ALA A 224 9.08 -0.61 -1.14
C ALA A 224 8.47 -1.70 -2.04
N VAL A 225 7.13 -1.72 -2.14
CA VAL A 225 6.36 -2.67 -2.94
C VAL A 225 5.52 -1.93 -3.97
N ALA A 226 5.61 -2.35 -5.22
CA ALA A 226 4.77 -1.84 -6.29
C ALA A 226 4.03 -2.99 -6.99
N LEU A 227 2.78 -2.76 -7.37
CA LEU A 227 1.94 -3.76 -8.01
C LEU A 227 1.28 -3.20 -9.27
N SER A 228 1.32 -3.94 -10.36
CA SER A 228 0.62 -3.61 -11.61
C SER A 228 -0.18 -4.80 -12.11
N THR A 229 -1.41 -4.56 -12.56
CA THR A 229 -2.19 -5.59 -13.26
C THR A 229 -1.97 -5.47 -14.75
N TYR A 230 -1.54 -6.55 -15.41
CA TYR A 230 -1.33 -6.62 -16.85
C TYR A 230 -1.49 -8.06 -17.34
N GLY A 231 -2.10 -8.26 -18.51
CA GLY A 231 -2.21 -9.59 -19.12
C GLY A 231 -2.85 -10.69 -18.24
N GLY A 232 -3.82 -10.33 -17.39
CA GLY A 232 -4.47 -11.30 -16.47
C GLY A 232 -3.60 -11.71 -15.27
N ARG A 233 -2.47 -11.06 -15.05
CA ARG A 233 -1.58 -11.27 -13.90
C ARG A 233 -1.42 -9.99 -13.09
N VAL A 234 -1.09 -10.15 -11.81
CA VAL A 234 -0.58 -9.05 -10.98
C VAL A 234 0.93 -9.22 -10.85
N HIS A 235 1.66 -8.25 -11.37
CA HIS A 235 3.12 -8.17 -11.36
C HIS A 235 3.54 -7.35 -10.15
N VAL A 236 4.33 -7.95 -9.27
CA VAL A 236 4.83 -7.34 -8.05
C VAL A 236 6.31 -7.05 -8.23
N GLY A 237 6.69 -5.78 -8.06
CA GLY A 237 8.09 -5.37 -7.96
C GLY A 237 8.44 -4.98 -6.53
N LEU A 238 9.55 -5.51 -6.05
CA LEU A 238 10.11 -5.23 -4.74
C LEU A 238 11.44 -4.50 -4.92
N VAL A 239 11.57 -3.36 -4.26
CA VAL A 239 12.81 -2.58 -4.23
C VAL A 239 13.26 -2.45 -2.78
N ALA A 240 14.48 -2.86 -2.48
CA ALA A 240 15.00 -2.79 -1.13
C ALA A 240 16.43 -2.24 -1.06
N ASP A 241 16.80 -1.77 0.12
CA ASP A 241 18.21 -1.53 0.44
C ASP A 241 18.95 -2.88 0.50
N GLY A 242 20.05 -2.98 -0.26
CA GLY A 242 20.69 -4.28 -0.49
C GLY A 242 21.38 -4.88 0.72
N LYS A 243 21.76 -4.08 1.73
CA LYS A 243 22.33 -4.56 2.99
C LYS A 243 21.25 -4.83 4.04
N ALA A 244 20.19 -4.03 4.07
CA ALA A 244 19.12 -4.21 5.06
C ALA A 244 18.24 -5.45 4.79
N VAL A 245 17.99 -5.74 3.51
CA VAL A 245 17.14 -6.85 3.05
C VAL A 245 17.92 -7.74 2.08
N PRO A 246 18.95 -8.46 2.55
CA PRO A 246 19.78 -9.31 1.70
C PRO A 246 19.03 -10.53 1.15
N ASP A 247 17.87 -10.85 1.71
CA ASP A 247 17.05 -12.03 1.44
C ASP A 247 15.72 -11.69 0.75
N LEU A 248 15.69 -10.59 -0.02
CA LEU A 248 14.49 -10.06 -0.70
C LEU A 248 13.73 -11.12 -1.52
N ASP A 249 14.42 -12.10 -2.11
CA ASP A 249 13.79 -13.18 -2.89
C ASP A 249 12.90 -14.09 -2.03
N ARG A 250 13.18 -14.21 -0.72
CA ARG A 250 12.30 -14.93 0.22
C ARG A 250 10.97 -14.22 0.35
N LEU A 251 11.00 -12.90 0.50
CA LEU A 251 9.78 -12.09 0.54
C LEU A 251 9.01 -12.19 -0.79
N ALA A 252 9.70 -12.18 -1.93
CA ALA A 252 9.07 -12.34 -3.24
C ALA A 252 8.29 -13.67 -3.34
N ARG A 253 8.90 -14.79 -2.93
CA ARG A 253 8.21 -16.09 -2.86
C ARG A 253 7.04 -16.07 -1.86
N GLY A 254 7.25 -15.40 -0.73
CA GLY A 254 6.24 -15.20 0.31
C GLY A 254 4.95 -14.56 -0.22
N MET A 255 5.02 -13.67 -1.22
CA MET A 255 3.84 -13.07 -1.87
C MET A 255 2.95 -14.13 -2.52
N THR A 256 3.55 -15.03 -3.31
CA THR A 256 2.81 -16.09 -4.00
C THR A 256 2.22 -17.08 -3.02
N ASP A 257 3.00 -17.48 -2.02
CA ASP A 257 2.57 -18.45 -1.01
C ASP A 257 1.48 -17.89 -0.09
N GLU A 258 1.53 -16.60 0.25
CA GLU A 258 0.45 -15.96 1.00
C GLU A 258 -0.83 -15.84 0.18
N LEU A 259 -0.75 -15.54 -1.12
CA LEU A 259 -1.95 -15.51 -1.97
C LEU A 259 -2.61 -16.89 -2.05
N ARG A 260 -1.80 -17.95 -2.23
CA ARG A 260 -2.28 -19.35 -2.21
C ARG A 260 -2.95 -19.70 -0.89
N GLU A 261 -2.37 -19.26 0.21
CA GLU A 261 -2.93 -19.50 1.54
C GLU A 261 -4.27 -18.77 1.71
N LEU A 262 -4.36 -17.50 1.32
CA LEU A 262 -5.61 -16.74 1.30
C LEU A 262 -6.66 -17.42 0.43
N LEU A 263 -6.30 -17.93 -0.75
CA LEU A 263 -7.20 -18.66 -1.64
C LEU A 263 -7.70 -19.95 -0.98
N ARG A 264 -6.80 -20.72 -0.37
CA ARG A 264 -7.13 -21.98 0.33
C ARG A 264 -8.10 -21.72 1.47
N VAL A 265 -7.84 -20.71 2.29
CA VAL A 265 -8.72 -20.42 3.42
C VAL A 265 -10.00 -19.76 2.97
N THR A 266 -10.04 -18.93 1.92
CA THR A 266 -11.29 -18.25 1.47
C THR A 266 -12.11 -19.05 0.46
N GLY A 267 -11.56 -20.12 -0.09
CA GLY A 267 -12.29 -21.05 -0.94
C GLY A 267 -13.51 -21.65 -0.22
N PRO A 268 -14.49 -22.19 -0.98
CA PRO A 268 -15.62 -22.87 -0.37
C PRO A 268 -15.08 -23.98 0.53
N SER A 269 -15.25 -23.81 1.84
CA SER A 269 -15.01 -24.87 2.81
C SER A 269 -15.78 -26.07 2.28
N GLY A 270 -15.08 -27.16 1.95
CA GLY A 270 -15.74 -28.41 1.64
C GLY A 270 -16.72 -28.67 2.76
N ARG A 271 -18.02 -28.58 2.46
CA ARG A 271 -19.05 -29.19 3.31
C ARG A 271 -18.59 -30.63 3.43
N ILE A 272 -18.03 -30.99 4.57
CA ILE A 272 -17.97 -32.39 4.97
C ILE A 272 -19.43 -32.80 4.96
N ARG A 273 -19.83 -33.55 3.92
CA ARG A 273 -21.11 -34.24 3.89
C ARG A 273 -21.03 -35.25 5.02
N SER A 274 -21.48 -34.87 6.22
CA SER A 274 -21.98 -35.83 7.18
C SER A 274 -23.30 -36.37 6.60
N THR A 275 -23.21 -37.29 5.65
CA THR A 275 -24.37 -38.10 5.27
C THR A 275 -24.28 -39.40 6.04
N ASP A 276 -25.04 -39.43 7.13
CA ASP A 276 -25.86 -40.55 7.60
C ASP A 276 -25.24 -41.95 7.56
N SER A 277 -24.60 -42.31 8.67
CA SER A 277 -24.66 -43.66 9.23
C SER A 277 -25.83 -43.73 10.20
N ALA A 278 -27.07 -43.64 9.72
CA ALA A 278 -28.24 -44.04 10.48
C ALA A 278 -29.43 -44.31 9.54
N ARG A 279 -29.99 -45.52 9.64
CA ARG A 279 -31.24 -46.03 9.04
C ARG A 279 -31.16 -46.58 7.60
N ALA A 280 -30.85 -47.86 7.51
CA ALA A 280 -31.78 -48.84 6.91
C ALA A 280 -31.45 -50.28 7.40
N ALA A 281 -31.51 -50.48 8.71
CA ALA A 281 -31.90 -51.77 9.27
C ALA A 281 -33.43 -51.76 9.38
N HIS A 282 -34.09 -52.26 8.33
CA HIS A 282 -35.47 -52.77 8.23
C HIS A 282 -35.98 -52.58 6.81
N ARG A 283 -35.75 -53.59 5.97
CA ARG A 283 -36.75 -54.32 5.18
C ARG A 283 -36.07 -55.49 4.48
#